data_AF-A0A963W0D1-F1
#
_entry.id   AF-A0A963W0D1-F1
#
_cell.length_a   1.000
_cell.length_b   1.000
_cell.length_c   1.000
_cell.angle_alpha   90.00
_cell.angle_beta   90.00
_cell.angle_gamma   90.00
#
_symmetry.space_group_name_H-M   'P 1'
#
loop_
_entity.id
_entity.type
_entity.pdbx_description
1 polymer ?
#
loop_
_entity_poly.entity_id
_entity_poly.type
_entity_poly.pdbx_seq_one_letter_code
_entity_poly.pdbx_strand_id
1 'polypeptide(L)'
;MARPKADFPPAEAILALADGEGRLALRVTPGARSEAVEIGQGKVLVKVRVKPEDGKANQAVLELLARALGIATSRLRMLRGATGREKLVQIES
;
A
#
# COMPACT_ATOMS: atom_id res chain seq x y z
N MET A 1 19.70 12.65 -6.15
CA MET A 1 18.76 11.92 -7.05
C MET A 1 17.35 12.11 -6.54
N ALA A 2 16.51 12.86 -7.26
CA ALA A 2 15.12 13.06 -6.88
C ALA A 2 14.39 11.71 -6.98
N ARG A 3 13.96 11.14 -5.85
CA ARG A 3 13.00 10.02 -5.90
C ARG A 3 11.80 10.54 -6.68
N PRO A 4 11.26 9.77 -7.65
CA PRO A 4 10.03 10.17 -8.32
C PRO A 4 9.00 10.53 -7.24
N LYS A 5 8.37 11.69 -7.39
CA LYS A 5 7.23 12.11 -6.57
C LYS A 5 6.13 11.11 -6.88
N ALA A 6 6.04 10.07 -6.07
CA ALA A 6 4.85 9.25 -6.07
C ALA A 6 3.72 10.18 -5.62
N ASP A 7 2.71 10.30 -6.47
CA ASP A 7 1.51 11.05 -6.13
C ASP A 7 0.76 10.22 -5.08
N PHE A 8 0.55 10.81 -3.91
CA PHE A 8 -0.11 10.15 -2.80
C PHE A 8 -1.35 10.97 -2.43
N PRO A 9 -2.52 10.34 -2.25
CA PRO A 9 -3.64 10.99 -1.62
C PRO A 9 -3.27 11.37 -0.18
N PRO A 10 -3.99 12.31 0.44
CA PRO A 10 -3.72 12.70 1.82
C PRO A 10 -3.88 11.48 2.74
N ALA A 11 -2.97 11.37 3.72
CA ALA A 11 -2.92 10.22 4.63
C ALA A 11 -4.25 9.99 5.35
N GLU A 12 -4.94 11.07 5.73
CA GLU A 12 -6.27 11.03 6.35
C GLU A 12 -7.32 10.33 5.47
N ALA A 13 -7.27 10.50 4.14
CA ALA A 13 -8.19 9.84 3.22
C ALA A 13 -7.88 8.34 3.08
N ILE A 14 -6.61 7.95 3.19
CA ILE A 14 -6.20 6.55 3.22
C ILE A 14 -6.68 5.91 4.53
N LEU A 15 -6.47 6.59 5.67
CA LEU A 15 -6.89 6.13 6.99
C LEU A 15 -8.41 6.05 7.13
N ALA A 16 -9.16 6.95 6.49
CA ALA A 16 -10.63 6.92 6.47
C ALA A 16 -11.22 5.66 5.81
N LEU A 17 -10.41 4.92 5.02
CA LEU A 17 -10.81 3.63 4.43
C LEU A 17 -10.42 2.42 5.29
N ALA A 18 -9.70 2.63 6.39
CA ALA A 18 -9.45 1.58 7.35
C ALA A 18 -10.74 1.25 8.12
N ASP A 19 -10.95 -0.02 8.42
CA ASP A 19 -12.08 -0.43 9.27
C ASP A 19 -11.81 -0.11 10.76
N GLY A 20 -12.80 -0.38 11.62
CA GLY A 20 -12.73 -0.08 13.06
C GLY A 20 -11.59 -0.77 13.82
N GLU A 21 -10.99 -1.82 13.26
CA GLU A 21 -9.80 -2.47 13.80
C GLU A 21 -8.49 -1.94 13.19
N GLY A 22 -8.54 -0.94 12.30
CA GLY A 22 -7.37 -0.35 11.65
C GLY A 22 -6.85 -1.17 10.46
N ARG A 23 -7.65 -2.07 9.88
CA ARG A 23 -7.26 -2.84 8.69
C ARG A 23 -7.69 -2.12 7.42
N LEU A 24 -6.78 -2.07 6.47
CA LEU A 24 -6.92 -1.36 5.22
C LEU A 24 -6.94 -2.35 4.06
N ALA A 25 -8.03 -2.33 3.29
CA ALA A 25 -8.16 -3.13 2.08
C ALA A 25 -7.42 -2.46 0.91
N LEU A 26 -6.51 -3.21 0.31
CA LEU A 26 -5.65 -2.76 -0.78
C LEU A 26 -5.89 -3.60 -2.03
N ARG A 27 -5.78 -2.98 -3.19
CA ARG A 27 -5.62 -3.67 -4.47
C ARG A 27 -4.28 -3.30 -5.08
N VAL A 28 -3.40 -4.29 -5.17
CA VAL A 28 -2.03 -4.16 -5.64
C VAL A 28 -1.92 -4.51 -7.11
N THR A 29 -1.21 -3.67 -7.85
CA THR A 29 -0.81 -3.89 -9.24
C THR A 29 0.71 -3.96 -9.30
N PRO A 30 1.31 -5.16 -9.24
CA PRO A 30 2.75 -5.35 -9.36
C PRO A 30 3.20 -5.22 -10.82
N GLY A 31 4.49 -4.94 -11.03
CA GLY A 31 5.06 -4.75 -12.38
C GLY A 31 4.57 -3.49 -13.11
N ALA A 32 4.06 -2.49 -12.38
CA ALA A 32 3.62 -1.23 -12.96
C ALA A 32 4.80 -0.41 -13.50
N ARG A 33 4.55 0.46 -14.50
CA ARG A 33 5.59 1.35 -15.05
C ARG A 33 6.11 2.37 -14.03
N SER A 34 5.29 2.73 -13.04
CA SER A 34 5.59 3.70 -11.98
C SER A 34 4.93 3.29 -10.66
N GLU A 35 5.45 3.84 -9.56
CA GLU A 35 4.88 3.68 -8.23
C GLU A 35 3.80 4.73 -7.98
N ALA A 36 2.65 4.32 -7.43
CA ALA A 36 1.57 5.23 -7.09
C ALA A 36 0.66 4.63 -6.01
N VAL A 37 0.05 5.50 -5.21
CA VAL A 37 -1.06 5.15 -4.31
C VAL A 37 -2.25 5.99 -4.73
N GLU A 38 -3.39 5.37 -4.94
CA GLU A 38 -4.62 6.04 -5.39
C GLU A 38 -5.80 5.50 -4.57
N ILE A 39 -6.86 6.26 -4.44
CA ILE A 39 -8.11 5.80 -3.83
C ILE A 39 -9.15 5.64 -4.93
N GLY A 40 -9.76 4.46 -5.02
CA GLY A 40 -10.79 4.19 -6.02
C GLY A 40 -11.72 3.06 -5.62
N GLN A 41 -13.01 3.20 -5.92
CA GLN A 41 -14.04 2.20 -5.61
C GLN A 41 -14.06 1.77 -4.14
N GLY A 42 -13.81 2.70 -3.20
CA GLY A 42 -13.77 2.43 -1.76
C GLY A 42 -12.58 1.60 -1.29
N LYS A 43 -11.54 1.46 -2.12
CA LYS A 43 -10.30 0.72 -1.80
C LYS A 43 -9.07 1.56 -2.13
N VAL A 44 -7.95 1.20 -1.52
CA VAL A 44 -6.65 1.78 -1.85
C VAL A 44 -5.99 0.98 -2.96
N LEU A 45 -5.73 1.64 -4.08
CA LEU A 45 -5.03 1.10 -5.23
C LEU A 45 -3.53 1.37 -5.05
N VAL A 46 -2.71 0.32 -5.08
CA VAL A 46 -1.26 0.44 -4.93
C VAL A 46 -0.59 -0.10 -6.17
N LYS A 47 0.18 0.72 -6.87
CA LYS A 47 0.98 0.33 -8.03
C LYS A 47 2.44 0.25 -7.61
N VAL A 48 3.07 -0.90 -7.82
CA VAL A 48 4.50 -1.09 -7.52
C VAL A 48 5.23 -1.57 -8.77
N ARG A 49 6.46 -1.10 -8.96
CA ARG A 49 7.32 -1.54 -10.07
C ARG A 49 7.81 -2.97 -9.91
N VAL A 50 7.92 -3.43 -8.67
CA VAL A 50 8.44 -4.76 -8.33
C VAL A 50 7.49 -5.83 -8.91
N LYS A 51 8.08 -6.80 -9.61
CA LYS A 51 7.35 -7.97 -10.10
C LYS A 51 6.87 -8.83 -8.93
N PRO A 52 5.79 -9.61 -9.08
CA PRO A 52 5.27 -10.47 -8.02
C PRO A 52 6.15 -11.71 -7.83
N GLU A 53 7.42 -11.51 -7.47
CA GLU A 53 8.40 -12.57 -7.22
C GLU A 53 8.67 -12.64 -5.70
N ASP A 54 8.55 -13.85 -5.13
CA ASP A 54 8.99 -14.23 -3.77
C ASP A 54 8.86 -13.15 -2.68
N GLY A 55 7.64 -12.64 -2.45
CA GLY A 55 7.34 -11.72 -1.36
C GLY A 55 7.91 -10.30 -1.49
N LYS A 56 8.78 -10.02 -2.47
CA LYS A 56 9.37 -8.69 -2.71
C LYS A 56 8.30 -7.64 -3.04
N ALA A 57 7.24 -8.05 -3.73
CA ALA A 57 6.09 -7.18 -3.99
C ALA A 57 5.36 -6.77 -2.71
N ASN A 58 5.30 -7.64 -1.69
CA ASN A 58 4.64 -7.30 -0.43
C ASN A 58 5.43 -6.24 0.33
N GLN A 59 6.75 -6.40 0.39
CA GLN A 59 7.63 -5.41 1.03
C GLN A 59 7.54 -4.05 0.32
N ALA A 60 7.62 -4.03 -1.01
CA ALA A 60 7.49 -2.80 -1.78
C ALA A 60 6.14 -2.08 -1.56
N VAL A 61 5.05 -2.84 -1.40
CA VAL A 61 3.72 -2.30 -1.07
C VAL A 61 3.73 -1.64 0.31
N LEU A 62 4.28 -2.32 1.32
CA LEU A 62 4.36 -1.77 2.69
C LEU A 62 5.23 -0.51 2.73
N GLU A 63 6.38 -0.52 2.04
CA GLU A 63 7.27 0.66 1.93
C GLU A 63 6.58 1.84 1.24
N LEU A 64 5.85 1.58 0.16
CA LEU A 64 5.14 2.64 -0.56
C LEU A 64 3.97 3.20 0.27
N LEU A 65 3.22 2.33 0.94
CA LEU A 65 2.10 2.71 1.80
C LEU A 65 2.58 3.49 3.05
N ALA A 66 3.69 3.07 3.66
CA ALA A 66 4.30 3.79 4.78
C ALA A 66 4.67 5.23 4.39
N ARG A 67 5.22 5.41 3.19
CA ARG A 67 5.55 6.74 2.65
C ARG A 67 4.31 7.59 2.38
N ALA A 68 3.22 7.00 1.90
CA ALA A 68 1.95 7.69 1.68
C ALA A 68 1.29 8.12 3.00
N LEU A 69 1.39 7.28 4.04
CA LEU A 69 0.84 7.55 5.37
C LEU A 69 1.76 8.41 6.26
N GLY A 70 3.04 8.54 5.91
CA GLY A 70 4.03 9.23 6.73
C GLY A 70 4.42 8.49 8.02
N ILE A 71 4.25 7.17 8.06
CA ILE A 71 4.53 6.33 9.23
C ILE A 71 5.68 5.35 8.97
N ALA A 72 6.19 4.69 10.02
CA ALA A 72 7.18 3.64 9.87
C ALA A 72 6.57 2.38 9.24
N THR A 73 7.31 1.70 8.36
CA THR A 73 6.93 0.40 7.78
C THR A 73 6.64 -0.65 8.83
N SER A 74 7.30 -0.60 9.99
CA SER A 74 7.06 -1.50 11.12
C SER A 74 5.65 -1.39 11.70
N ARG A 75 4.95 -0.28 11.47
CA ARG A 75 3.54 -0.09 11.87
C ARG A 75 2.56 -0.66 10.85
N LEU A 76 3.06 -1.22 9.75
CA LEU A 76 2.24 -1.84 8.72
C LEU A 76 2.48 -3.34 8.70
N ARG A 77 1.42 -4.12 8.89
CA ARG A 77 1.51 -5.58 8.89
C ARG A 77 0.57 -6.15 7.84
N MET A 78 1.11 -6.93 6.91
CA MET A 78 0.29 -7.63 5.92
C MET A 78 -0.43 -8.81 6.59
N LEU A 79 -1.76 -8.73 6.67
CA LEU A 79 -2.61 -9.76 7.25
C LEU A 79 -3.00 -10.83 6.22
N ARG A 80 -3.33 -10.41 5.00
CA ARG A 80 -3.77 -11.32 3.92
C ARG A 80 -3.31 -10.89 2.55
N GLY A 81 -3.33 -11.86 1.63
CA GLY A 81 -3.19 -11.64 0.20
C GLY A 81 -1.87 -12.11 -0.39
N ALA A 82 -1.08 -12.97 0.27
CA ALA A 82 0.24 -13.43 -0.21
C ALA A 82 0.28 -13.82 -1.70
N THR A 83 -0.76 -14.49 -2.20
CA THR A 83 -0.87 -14.98 -3.60
C THR A 83 -1.77 -14.12 -4.51
N GLY A 84 -2.42 -13.07 -3.99
CA GLY A 84 -3.44 -12.31 -4.70
C GLY A 84 -3.09 -10.83 -4.93
N ARG A 85 -3.88 -10.16 -5.79
CA ARG A 85 -3.84 -8.70 -5.98
C ARG A 85 -4.55 -7.96 -4.85
N GLU A 86 -5.54 -8.58 -4.22
CA GLU A 86 -6.19 -8.02 -3.04
C GLU A 86 -5.37 -8.35 -1.80
N LYS A 87 -5.00 -7.32 -1.05
CA LYS A 87 -4.25 -7.44 0.21
C LYS A 87 -5.04 -6.78 1.33
N LEU A 88 -4.80 -7.26 2.54
CA LEU A 88 -5.29 -6.63 3.75
C LEU A 88 -4.08 -6.29 4.62
N VAL A 89 -3.95 -5.02 5.00
CA VAL A 89 -2.85 -4.52 5.82
C VAL A 89 -3.40 -3.94 7.11
N GLN A 90 -2.88 -4.37 8.24
CA GLN A 90 -3.12 -3.77 9.54
C GLN A 90 -2.23 -2.53 9.69
N ILE A 91 -2.83 -1.44 10.15
CA ILE A 91 -2.12 -0.25 10.60
C ILE A 91 -2.09 -0.30 12.13
N GLU A 92 -0.91 -0.37 12.71
CA GLU A 92 -0.69 -0.27 14.15
C GLU A 92 -0.45 1.20 14.52
N SER A 93 -1.12 1.67 15.57
CA SER A 93 -1.03 3.07 16.04
C SER A 93 0.27 3.37 16.77
#